data_AF-A0AAN6S9M2-F1
#
_entry.id   AF-A0AAN6S9M2-F1
#
_cell.length_a   1.000
_cell.length_b   1.000
_cell.length_c   1.000
_cell.angle_alpha   90.00
_cell.angle_beta   90.00
_cell.angle_gamma   90.00
#
_symmetry.space_group_name_H-M   'P 1'
#
loop_
_entity.id
_entity.type
_entity.pdbx_description
1 polymer ?
#
loop_
_entity_poly.entity_id
_entity_poly.type
_entity_poly.pdbx_seq_one_letter_code
_entity_poly.pdbx_strand_id
1 'polypeptide(L)'
;MASGYGLNGGPGRCFPFWQELLACYVVNTSGEDDSGKKKCAPAMEDYYECLHHKKEAARVKQLQAAYRKAEATGSREDAPTAGQIRNLGLLDKEDDTKKVLEAR
;
A
#
# COMPACT_ATOMS: atom_id res chain seq x y z
N MET A 1 28.14 -2.66 10.54
CA MET A 1 26.77 -3.18 10.26
C MET A 1 26.07 -2.19 9.37
N ALA A 2 25.56 -2.59 8.19
CA ALA A 2 24.76 -1.71 7.33
C ALA A 2 23.27 -1.76 7.71
N SER A 3 22.98 -1.66 9.02
CA SER A 3 21.62 -1.70 9.55
C SER A 3 20.88 -0.42 9.13
N GLY A 4 20.09 -0.52 8.06
CA GLY A 4 19.22 0.57 7.61
C GLY A 4 19.41 1.04 6.16
N TYR A 5 20.40 0.52 5.44
CA TYR A 5 20.63 0.89 4.04
C TYR A 5 19.93 -0.07 3.06
N GLY A 6 19.32 0.51 2.01
CA GLY A 6 18.71 -0.22 0.90
C GLY A 6 19.69 -0.49 -0.24
N LEU A 7 19.22 -1.18 -1.28
CA LEU A 7 20.02 -1.57 -2.45
C LEU A 7 20.67 -0.39 -3.19
N ASN A 8 20.06 0.79 -3.14
CA ASN A 8 20.56 2.00 -3.79
C ASN A 8 21.48 2.84 -2.89
N GLY A 9 21.90 2.33 -1.74
CA GLY A 9 22.75 3.04 -0.77
C GLY A 9 22.03 4.13 0.05
N GLY A 10 20.76 4.42 -0.25
CA GLY A 10 19.89 5.26 0.57
C GLY A 10 19.24 4.50 1.74
N PRO A 11 18.41 5.18 2.56
CA PRO A 11 17.64 4.51 3.61
C PRO A 11 16.74 3.40 3.01
N GLY A 12 16.68 2.27 3.70
CA GLY A 12 15.82 1.15 3.33
C GLY A 12 14.33 1.50 3.44
N ARG A 13 13.47 0.76 2.73
CA ARG A 13 12.02 1.05 2.67
C ARG A 13 11.36 1.25 4.04
N CYS A 14 11.68 0.39 5.00
CA CYS A 14 11.10 0.41 6.36
C CYS A 14 12.02 1.07 7.40
N PHE A 15 13.07 1.77 6.96
CA PHE A 15 14.01 2.43 7.87
C PHE A 15 13.35 3.53 8.73
N PRO A 16 12.41 4.36 8.22
CA PRO A 16 11.72 5.35 9.06
C PRO A 16 10.97 4.71 10.25
N PHE A 17 10.23 3.62 10.02
CA PHE A 17 9.53 2.90 11.09
C PHE A 17 10.50 2.27 12.11
N TRP A 18 11.65 1.81 11.64
CA TRP A 18 12.70 1.32 12.52
C TRP A 18 13.27 2.45 13.41
N GLN A 19 13.46 3.65 12.86
CA GLN A 19 13.90 4.82 13.63
C GLN A 19 12.88 5.21 14.72
N GLU A 20 11.59 5.19 14.40
CA GLU A 20 10.52 5.46 15.39
C GLU A 20 10.50 4.42 16.52
N LEU A 21 10.67 3.13 16.19
CA LEU A 21 10.77 2.08 17.20
C LEU A 21 11.99 2.27 18.11
N LEU A 22 13.15 2.58 17.52
CA LEU A 22 14.37 2.87 18.27
C LEU A 22 14.22 4.11 19.14
N ALA A 23 13.63 5.19 18.62
CA ALA A 23 13.35 6.40 19.38
C ALA A 23 12.46 6.09 20.58
N CYS A 24 11.42 5.27 20.41
CA CYS A 24 10.56 4.85 21.50
C CYS A 24 11.33 4.03 22.56
N TYR A 25 12.20 3.10 22.15
CA TYR A 25 13.02 2.33 23.09
C TYR A 25 14.01 3.21 23.86
N VAL A 26 14.70 4.14 23.19
CA VAL A 26 15.65 5.05 23.85
C VAL A 26 14.97 5.89 24.93
N VAL A 27 13.72 6.30 24.73
CA VAL A 27 12.97 7.10 25.71
C VAL A 27 12.38 6.27 26.85
N ASN A 28 12.06 4.99 26.61
CA ASN A 28 11.29 4.16 27.55
C ASN A 28 12.08 3.01 28.19
N THR A 29 13.34 2.82 27.83
CA THR A 29 14.20 1.76 28.40
C THR A 29 15.50 2.36 28.93
N SER A 30 16.10 1.68 29.89
CA SER A 30 17.47 1.94 30.35
C SER A 30 18.30 0.68 30.16
N GLY A 31 19.62 0.76 30.35
CA GLY A 31 20.49 -0.43 30.27
C GLY A 31 20.15 -1.52 31.30
N GLU A 32 19.37 -1.19 32.33
CA GLU A 32 19.01 -2.09 33.44
C GLU A 32 17.51 -2.46 33.45
N ASP A 33 16.65 -1.67 32.79
CA ASP A 33 15.21 -1.90 32.73
C ASP A 33 14.64 -1.82 31.30
N ASP A 34 14.17 -2.98 30.83
CA ASP A 34 13.56 -3.19 29.52
C ASP A 34 12.02 -3.22 29.57
N SER A 35 11.41 -3.06 30.75
CA SER A 35 9.95 -3.19 30.93
C SER A 35 9.14 -2.20 30.08
N GLY A 36 9.71 -1.03 29.80
CA GLY A 36 9.10 0.01 28.98
C GLY A 36 9.01 -0.31 27.48
N LYS A 37 9.68 -1.36 26.98
CA LYS A 37 9.54 -1.83 25.58
C LYS A 37 8.08 -2.10 25.19
N LYS A 38 7.26 -2.53 26.16
CA LYS A 38 5.83 -2.82 25.96
C LYS A 38 5.04 -1.57 25.52
N LYS A 39 5.46 -0.37 25.93
CA LYS A 39 4.83 0.89 25.52
C LYS A 39 5.02 1.18 24.03
N CYS A 40 6.08 0.61 23.45
CA CYS A 40 6.43 0.78 22.04
C CYS A 40 5.81 -0.29 21.13
N ALA A 41 4.84 -1.06 21.62
CA ALA A 41 4.12 -2.04 20.82
C ALA A 41 3.50 -1.45 19.53
N PRO A 42 2.89 -0.24 19.52
CA PRO A 42 2.37 0.34 18.28
C PRO A 42 3.46 0.59 17.22
N ALA A 43 4.58 1.23 17.61
CA ALA A 43 5.70 1.47 16.71
C ALA A 43 6.34 0.16 16.22
N MET A 44 6.39 -0.86 17.09
CA MET A 44 6.83 -2.20 16.71
C MET A 44 5.88 -2.80 15.66
N GLU A 45 4.57 -2.72 15.89
CA GLU A 45 3.58 -3.24 14.95
C GLU A 45 3.68 -2.59 13.58
N ASP A 46 3.91 -1.27 13.50
CA ASP A 46 4.06 -0.55 12.23
C ASP A 46 5.34 -0.98 11.49
N TYR A 47 6.45 -1.18 12.20
CA TYR A 47 7.67 -1.72 11.62
C TYR A 47 7.46 -3.14 11.05
N TYR A 48 6.81 -4.03 11.79
CA TYR A 48 6.49 -5.38 11.32
C TYR A 48 5.45 -5.40 10.19
N GLU A 49 4.52 -4.46 10.19
CA GLU A 49 3.57 -4.25 9.10
C GLU A 49 4.33 -3.88 7.83
N CYS A 50 5.22 -2.88 7.87
CA CYS A 50 6.00 -2.49 6.70
C CYS A 50 6.87 -3.64 6.14
N LEU A 51 7.40 -4.51 7.01
CA LEU A 51 8.24 -5.64 6.58
C LEU A 51 7.45 -6.75 5.89
N HIS A 52 6.22 -7.02 6.32
CA HIS A 52 5.48 -8.23 5.95
C HIS A 52 4.11 -7.98 5.32
N HIS A 53 3.61 -6.76 5.36
CA HIS A 53 2.33 -6.32 4.80
C HIS A 53 1.14 -7.23 5.15
N LYS A 54 1.13 -7.83 6.35
CA LYS A 54 0.10 -8.82 6.74
C LYS A 54 -1.29 -8.18 6.85
N LYS A 55 -1.36 -7.01 7.49
CA LYS A 55 -2.62 -6.26 7.67
C LYS A 55 -3.15 -5.81 6.30
N GLU A 56 -2.27 -5.31 5.43
CA GLU A 56 -2.63 -4.91 4.07
C GLU A 56 -3.11 -6.09 3.21
N ALA A 57 -2.39 -7.21 3.20
CA ALA A 57 -2.80 -8.39 2.45
C ALA A 57 -4.17 -8.93 2.90
N ALA A 58 -4.45 -8.92 4.20
CA ALA A 58 -5.75 -9.31 4.73
C ALA A 58 -6.87 -8.34 4.29
N ARG A 59 -6.61 -7.03 4.37
CA ARG A 59 -7.54 -5.99 3.93
C ARG A 59 -7.86 -6.10 2.45
N VAL A 60 -6.83 -6.21 1.60
CA VAL A 60 -6.99 -6.36 0.15
C VAL A 60 -7.80 -7.60 -0.19
N LYS A 61 -7.55 -8.73 0.49
CA LYS A 61 -8.33 -9.97 0.30
C LYS A 61 -9.82 -9.76 0.61
N GLN A 62 -10.15 -9.06 1.69
CA GLN A 62 -11.53 -8.74 2.06
C GLN A 62 -12.19 -7.81 1.04
N LEU A 63 -11.49 -6.75 0.61
CA LEU A 63 -11.97 -5.82 -0.40
C LEU A 63 -12.22 -6.51 -1.74
N GLN A 64 -11.29 -7.37 -2.18
CA GLN A 64 -11.47 -8.14 -3.42
C GLN A 64 -12.64 -9.10 -3.34
N ALA A 65 -12.88 -9.75 -2.19
CA ALA A 65 -14.03 -10.62 -2.00
C ALA A 65 -15.35 -9.84 -2.07
N ALA A 66 -15.41 -8.66 -1.43
CA ALA A 66 -16.56 -7.77 -1.49
C ALA A 66 -16.79 -7.24 -2.92
N TYR A 67 -15.73 -6.85 -3.62
CA TYR A 67 -15.78 -6.37 -5.01
C TYR A 67 -16.33 -7.45 -5.94
N ARG A 68 -15.80 -8.67 -5.89
CA ARG A 68 -16.31 -9.79 -6.73
C ARG A 68 -17.76 -10.14 -6.42
N LYS A 69 -18.18 -10.05 -5.15
CA LYS A 69 -19.58 -10.24 -4.76
C LYS A 69 -20.46 -9.14 -5.37
N ALA A 70 -20.01 -7.89 -5.33
CA ALA A 70 -20.71 -6.76 -5.93
C ALA A 70 -20.81 -6.91 -7.46
N GLU A 71 -19.72 -7.29 -8.14
CA GLU A 71 -19.72 -7.56 -9.60
C GLU A 71 -20.69 -8.67 -10.00
N ALA A 72 -20.84 -9.71 -9.17
CA ALA A 72 -21.79 -10.79 -9.45
C ALA A 72 -23.26 -10.36 -9.28
N THR A 73 -23.53 -9.33 -8.48
CA THR A 73 -24.89 -8.82 -8.22
C THR A 73 -25.25 -7.56 -9.00
N GLY A 74 -24.25 -6.79 -9.45
CA GLY A 74 -24.44 -5.55 -10.21
C GLY A 74 -24.76 -5.84 -11.67
N SER A 75 -25.57 -4.98 -12.30
CA SER A 75 -25.76 -5.02 -13.75
C SER A 75 -24.44 -4.61 -14.43
N ARG A 76 -24.16 -5.15 -15.62
CA ARG A 76 -22.98 -4.78 -16.45
C ARG A 76 -23.00 -3.32 -16.93
N GLU A 77 -23.96 -2.52 -16.48
CA GLU A 77 -24.17 -1.13 -16.91
C GLU A 77 -23.11 -0.19 -16.34
N ASP A 78 -22.52 -0.50 -15.18
CA ASP A 78 -21.42 0.26 -14.58
C ASP A 78 -20.03 -0.13 -15.12
N ALA A 79 -19.96 -1.06 -16.08
CA ALA A 79 -18.70 -1.47 -16.67
C ALA A 79 -18.14 -0.35 -17.58
N PRO A 80 -16.85 0.02 -17.46
CA PRO A 80 -16.27 1.06 -18.30
C PRO A 80 -16.35 0.67 -19.77
N THR A 81 -16.89 1.56 -20.60
CA THR A 81 -16.97 1.35 -22.04
C THR A 81 -15.57 1.30 -22.65
N ALA A 82 -15.42 0.63 -23.81
CA ALA A 82 -14.14 0.51 -24.49
C ALA A 82 -13.48 1.88 -24.80
N GLY A 83 -14.28 2.92 -25.02
CA GLY A 83 -13.79 4.31 -25.18
C GLY A 83 -13.24 4.90 -23.89
N GLN A 84 -13.90 4.67 -22.75
CA GLN A 84 -13.39 5.09 -21.43
C GLN A 84 -12.09 4.37 -21.07
N ILE A 85 -11.96 3.06 -21.36
CA ILE A 85 -10.73 2.31 -21.13
C ILE A 85 -9.57 2.86 -21.97
N ARG A 86 -9.81 3.16 -23.26
CA ARG A 86 -8.80 3.69 -24.18
C ARG A 86 -8.27 5.06 -23.79
N ASN A 87 -9.13 5.91 -23.24
CA ASN A 87 -8.75 7.28 -22.84
C ASN A 87 -8.50 7.41 -21.34
N LEU A 88 -8.35 6.30 -20.60
CA LEU A 88 -8.16 6.31 -19.14
C LEU A 88 -9.24 7.11 -18.39
N GLY A 89 -10.46 7.19 -18.94
CA GLY A 89 -11.57 7.94 -18.37
C GLY A 89 -11.58 9.46 -18.67
N LEU A 90 -10.74 9.97 -19.58
CA LEU A 90 -10.84 11.38 -20.00
C LEU A 90 -12.16 11.64 -20.75
N LEU A 91 -12.85 12.71 -20.33
CA LEU A 91 -14.02 13.25 -21.01
C LEU A 91 -13.58 13.96 -22.32
N ASP A 92 -14.48 14.02 -23.30
CA ASP A 92 -14.30 14.73 -24.58
C ASP A 92 -13.14 14.23 -25.47
N LYS A 93 -12.72 12.97 -25.32
CA LYS A 93 -11.68 12.32 -26.18
C LYS A 93 -12.23 11.30 -27.17
N GLU A 94 -13.44 11.52 -27.65
CA GLU A 94 -14.09 10.64 -28.62
C GLU A 94 -13.34 10.62 -29.96
N ASP A 95 -12.76 11.75 -30.36
CA ASP A 95 -11.98 11.88 -31.60
C ASP A 95 -10.67 11.10 -31.56
N ASP A 96 -10.00 11.05 -30.41
CA ASP A 96 -8.80 10.22 -30.22
C ASP A 96 -9.15 8.74 -30.35
N THR A 97 -10.33 8.33 -29.85
CA THR A 97 -10.86 6.96 -30.01
C THR A 97 -11.14 6.63 -31.47
N LYS A 98 -11.75 7.55 -32.21
CA LYS A 98 -12.05 7.38 -33.64
C LYS A 98 -10.78 7.25 -34.48
N LYS A 99 -9.79 8.12 -34.28
CA LYS A 99 -8.49 8.05 -34.98
C LYS A 99 -7.80 6.70 -34.81
N VAL A 100 -7.83 6.14 -33.60
CA VAL A 100 -7.24 4.82 -33.33
C VAL A 100 -8.01 3.68 -34.03
N LEU A 101 -9.33 3.81 -34.17
CA LEU A 101 -10.17 2.80 -34.83
C LEU A 101 -10.08 2.85 -36.36
N GLU A 102 -9.92 4.04 -36.94
CA GLU A 102 -9.79 4.25 -38.38
C GLU A 102 -8.39 3.92 -38.92
N ALA A 103 -7.38 3.88 -38.06
CA ALA A 103 -6.00 3.54 -38.41
C ALA A 103 -5.73 2.02 -38.51
N ARG A 104 -6.76 1.17 -38.35
CA ARG A 104 -6.67 -0.31 -38.41
C ARG A 104 -7.37 -0.85 -39.65
#